data_AF-A2DJL6-F1
#
_entry.id   AF-A2DJL6-F1
#
_cell.length_a   1.000
_cell.length_b   1.000
_cell.length_c   1.000
_cell.angle_alpha   90.00
_cell.angle_beta   90.00
_cell.angle_gamma   90.00
#
_symmetry.space_group_name_H-M   'P 1'
#
loop_
_entity.id
_entity.type
_entity.pdbx_description
1 polymer ?
#
loop_
_entity_poly.entity_id
_entity_poly.type
_entity_poly.pdbx_seq_one_letter_code
_entity_poly.pdbx_strand_id
1 'polypeptide(L)'
;MTSIFRLTVNSGQTVPIEFKEYMMVTISKGILMVRPDQTRPVLVTIKYMDLQDNKEKSEKLCVFDPGQTDVVIENLYYDTQRPTITVPEGATVKFEGVFTSSEEFADHDEEENSSSEAQDDEEDDDFQAEESE
;
A
#
# COMPACT_ATOMS: atom_id res chain seq x y z
N MET A 1 3.37 -14.10 -6.75
CA MET A 1 4.38 -14.62 -5.81
C MET A 1 4.73 -13.55 -4.77
N THR A 2 4.45 -13.79 -3.49
CA THR A 2 4.90 -12.92 -2.39
C THR A 2 6.35 -13.20 -1.98
N SER A 3 7.17 -12.16 -1.83
CA SER A 3 8.56 -12.25 -1.35
C SER A 3 8.76 -11.39 -0.10
N ILE A 4 9.67 -11.80 0.80
CA ILE A 4 9.91 -11.06 2.04
C ILE A 4 10.73 -9.79 1.74
N PHE A 5 10.26 -8.64 2.25
CA PHE A 5 11.00 -7.39 2.27
C PHE A 5 11.67 -7.19 3.63
N ARG A 6 12.99 -6.94 3.62
CA ARG A 6 13.77 -6.55 4.81
C ARG A 6 14.77 -5.48 4.42
N LEU A 7 14.76 -4.36 5.13
CA LEU A 7 15.67 -3.25 4.88
C LEU A 7 16.21 -2.69 6.20
N THR A 8 17.49 -2.34 6.26
CA THR A 8 18.05 -1.59 7.39
C THR A 8 18.56 -0.26 6.87
N VAL A 9 18.12 0.83 7.49
CA VAL A 9 18.50 2.20 7.15
C VAL A 9 19.22 2.80 8.34
N ASN A 10 20.45 3.25 8.12
CA ASN A 10 21.28 3.80 9.19
C ASN A 10 21.09 5.31 9.35
N SER A 11 21.71 5.85 10.40
CA SER A 11 21.73 7.26 10.77
C SER A 11 21.88 8.21 9.58
N GLY A 12 20.86 9.03 9.35
CA GLY A 12 20.85 10.09 8.35
C GLY A 12 20.83 9.59 6.90
N GLN A 13 20.61 8.28 6.68
CA GLN A 13 20.58 7.72 5.35
C GLN A 13 19.19 7.87 4.72
N THR A 14 19.22 8.12 3.41
CA THR A 14 18.09 7.93 2.52
C THR A 14 18.39 6.73 1.64
N VAL A 15 17.57 5.69 1.73
CA VAL A 15 17.80 4.43 1.02
C VAL A 15 16.66 4.18 0.05
N PRO A 16 16.94 3.96 -1.25
CA PRO A 16 15.92 3.56 -2.21
C PRO A 16 15.43 2.14 -1.93
N ILE A 17 14.14 1.91 -2.16
CA ILE A 17 13.59 0.56 -2.23
C ILE A 17 13.63 0.14 -3.70
N GLU A 18 14.48 -0.84 -4.00
CA GLU A 18 14.60 -1.38 -5.35
C GLU A 18 13.53 -2.44 -5.58
N PHE A 19 12.62 -2.16 -6.51
CA PHE A 19 11.63 -3.12 -7.00
C PHE A 19 12.03 -3.67 -8.36
N LYS A 20 11.65 -4.91 -8.66
CA LYS A 20 11.52 -5.34 -10.05
C LYS A 20 10.21 -4.73 -10.58
N GLU A 21 10.15 -4.42 -11.88
CA GLU A 21 8.99 -3.75 -12.48
C GLU A 21 7.66 -4.45 -12.11
N TYR A 22 6.62 -3.65 -11.82
CA TYR A 22 5.26 -4.10 -11.46
C TYR A 22 5.15 -4.88 -10.12
N MET A 23 5.81 -4.40 -9.07
CA MET A 23 5.68 -4.95 -7.71
C MET A 23 5.09 -3.93 -6.74
N MET A 24 4.21 -4.43 -5.87
CA MET A 24 3.71 -3.72 -4.70
C MET A 24 4.65 -3.96 -3.51
N VAL A 25 4.87 -2.95 -2.68
CA VAL A 25 5.54 -3.13 -1.39
C VAL A 25 4.60 -2.79 -0.24
N THR A 26 4.47 -3.72 0.69
CA THR A 26 3.79 -3.50 1.97
C THR A 26 4.86 -3.47 3.04
N ILE A 27 4.98 -2.34 3.74
CA ILE A 27 5.89 -2.21 4.88
C ILE A 27 5.04 -2.38 6.13
N SER A 28 5.21 -3.50 6.82
CA SER A 28 4.32 -3.91 7.92
C SER A 28 4.89 -3.61 9.31
N LYS A 29 6.21 -3.49 9.44
CA LYS A 29 6.87 -3.31 10.73
C LYS A 29 8.11 -2.44 10.64
N GLY A 30 8.28 -1.54 11.61
CA GLY A 30 9.52 -0.80 11.86
C GLY A 30 10.10 -1.19 13.23
N ILE A 31 11.42 -1.35 13.30
CA ILE A 31 12.15 -1.68 14.53
C ILE A 31 13.30 -0.68 14.68
N LEU A 32 13.25 0.15 15.72
CA LEU A 32 14.28 1.11 16.06
C LEU A 32 15.44 0.40 16.75
N MET A 33 16.57 0.31 16.05
CA MET A 33 17.80 -0.33 16.52
C MET A 33 18.66 0.63 17.33
N VAL A 34 18.72 1.89 16.91
CA VAL A 34 19.50 2.95 17.59
C VAL A 34 18.63 4.18 17.69
N ARG A 35 18.58 4.78 18.88
CA ARG A 35 17.83 6.00 19.16
C ARG A 35 18.78 7.18 19.39
N PRO A 36 18.59 8.32 18.71
CA PRO A 36 19.44 9.50 18.88
C PRO A 36 19.20 10.18 20.23
N ASP A 37 17.93 10.31 20.63
CA ASP A 37 17.51 10.96 21.87
C ASP A 37 16.40 10.14 22.53
N GLN A 38 16.63 9.72 23.78
CA GLN A 38 15.69 8.90 24.57
C GLN A 38 14.38 9.63 24.89
N THR A 39 14.36 10.95 24.80
CA THR A 39 13.23 11.79 25.22
C THR A 39 12.38 12.30 24.05
N ARG A 40 12.84 12.13 22.80
CA ARG A 40 12.17 12.65 21.61
C ARG A 40 11.62 11.53 20.73
N PRO A 41 10.49 11.77 20.04
CA PRO A 41 10.01 10.85 19.03
C PRO A 41 10.95 10.82 17.83
N VAL A 42 11.10 9.64 17.22
CA VAL A 42 11.86 9.45 15.98
C VAL A 42 10.89 9.35 14.81
N LEU A 43 10.92 10.32 13.91
CA LEU A 43 10.07 10.38 12.71
C LEU A 43 10.80 9.79 11.51
N VAL A 44 10.22 8.78 10.86
CA VAL A 44 10.70 8.25 9.59
C VAL A 44 9.76 8.68 8.49
N THR A 45 10.31 9.14 7.37
CA THR A 45 9.53 9.51 6.19
C THR A 45 9.86 8.62 5.01
N ILE A 46 8.91 8.53 4.08
CA ILE A 46 9.11 7.93 2.77
C ILE A 46 8.74 8.96 1.71
N LYS A 47 9.46 8.91 0.60
CA LYS A 47 9.27 9.78 -0.54
C LYS A 47 9.26 8.97 -1.82
N TYR A 48 8.26 9.17 -2.67
CA TYR A 48 8.06 8.41 -3.91
C TYR A 48 7.38 9.25 -4.98
N MET A 49 7.41 8.76 -6.22
CA MET A 49 6.63 9.31 -7.32
C MET A 49 5.38 8.46 -7.52
N ASP A 50 4.21 9.07 -7.38
CA ASP A 50 2.93 8.44 -7.65
C ASP A 50 2.71 8.37 -9.17
N LEU A 51 2.47 7.18 -9.73
CA LEU A 51 2.28 7.01 -11.17
C LEU A 51 0.92 7.47 -11.68
N GLN A 52 -0.12 7.49 -10.83
CA GLN A 52 -1.45 7.93 -11.23
C GLN A 52 -1.45 9.44 -11.49
N ASP A 53 -0.85 10.20 -10.58
CA ASP A 53 -0.80 11.66 -10.64
C ASP A 53 0.49 12.20 -11.28
N ASN A 54 1.50 11.35 -11.51
CA ASN A 54 2.87 11.73 -11.88
C ASN A 54 3.48 12.81 -10.96
N LYS A 55 3.18 12.73 -9.66
CA LYS A 55 3.61 13.71 -8.65
C LYS A 55 4.48 13.06 -7.60
N GLU A 56 5.47 13.82 -7.16
CA GLU A 56 6.30 13.45 -6.02
C GLU A 56 5.49 13.65 -4.73
N LYS A 57 5.34 12.58 -3.95
CA LYS A 57 4.69 12.56 -2.63
C LYS A 57 5.75 12.26 -1.57
N SER A 58 5.58 12.88 -0.41
CA SER A 58 6.39 12.62 0.78
C SER A 58 5.45 12.48 1.96
N GLU A 59 5.58 11.37 2.68
CA GLU A 59 4.70 11.08 3.80
C GLU A 59 5.45 10.51 4.99
N LYS A 60 4.75 10.52 6.12
CA LYS A 60 5.23 9.93 7.36
C LYS A 60 5.03 8.43 7.30
N LEU A 61 6.13 7.68 7.27
CA LEU A 61 6.08 6.23 7.27
C LEU A 61 5.76 5.70 8.68
N CYS A 62 6.47 6.18 9.70
CA CYS A 62 6.19 5.80 11.09
C CYS A 62 6.79 6.78 12.10
N VAL A 63 6.37 6.66 13.36
CA VAL A 63 6.90 7.42 14.51
C VAL A 63 7.21 6.44 15.63
N PHE A 64 8.42 6.51 16.18
CA PHE A 64 8.77 5.81 17.41
C PHE A 64 8.73 6.78 18.59
N ASP A 65 7.70 6.70 19.41
CA ASP A 65 7.58 7.50 20.63
C ASP A 65 8.69 7.18 21.63
N PRO A 66 9.01 8.07 22.60
CA PRO A 66 10.00 7.81 23.62
C PRO A 66 9.79 6.46 24.33
N GLY A 67 10.84 5.64 24.42
CA GLY A 67 10.77 4.30 24.99
C GLY A 67 10.21 3.20 24.08
N GLN A 68 9.64 3.55 22.93
CA GLN A 68 9.15 2.58 21.95
C GLN A 68 10.27 2.06 21.06
N THR A 69 10.33 0.74 20.85
CA THR A 69 11.35 0.08 20.02
C THR A 69 10.80 -0.46 18.71
N ASP A 70 9.50 -0.71 18.63
CA ASP A 70 8.86 -1.25 17.45
C ASP A 70 7.46 -0.66 17.23
N VAL A 71 7.08 -0.62 15.96
CA VAL A 71 5.83 -0.04 15.47
C VAL A 71 5.26 -0.94 14.39
N VAL A 72 3.94 -1.13 14.44
CA VAL A 72 3.19 -1.69 13.31
C VAL A 72 2.99 -0.56 12.30
N ILE A 73 3.23 -0.86 11.03
CA ILE A 73 3.08 0.06 9.92
C ILE A 73 2.01 -0.54 9.01
N GLU A 74 0.99 0.24 8.65
CA GLU A 74 -0.11 -0.22 7.79
C GLU A 74 -0.07 0.52 6.45
N ASN A 75 1.14 0.65 5.89
CA ASN A 75 1.34 1.39 4.65
C ASN A 75 1.59 0.44 3.48
N LEU A 76 0.89 0.72 2.40
CA LEU A 76 0.93 -0.01 1.15
C LEU A 76 1.31 0.95 0.02
N TYR A 77 2.33 0.58 -0.74
CA TYR A 77 2.82 1.37 -1.87
C TYR A 77 2.65 0.54 -3.14
N TYR A 78 1.62 0.90 -3.91
CA TYR A 78 1.27 0.34 -5.21
C TYR A 78 1.41 1.43 -6.28
N ASP A 79 1.79 1.08 -7.49
CA ASP A 79 2.01 2.04 -8.59
C ASP A 79 2.89 3.25 -8.20
N THR A 80 3.93 2.99 -7.40
CA THR A 80 4.90 4.02 -7.01
C THR A 80 6.24 3.78 -7.69
N GLN A 81 6.88 4.85 -8.15
CA GLN A 81 8.24 4.83 -8.65
C GLN A 81 9.22 5.40 -7.64
N ARG A 82 10.38 4.71 -7.53
CA ARG A 82 11.57 5.15 -6.77
C ARG A 82 11.27 5.58 -5.32
N PRO A 83 10.57 4.78 -4.50
CA PRO A 83 10.39 5.12 -3.11
C PRO A 83 11.74 5.11 -2.39
N THR A 84 11.91 6.09 -1.51
CA THR A 84 13.10 6.30 -0.71
C THR A 84 12.69 6.49 0.74
N ILE A 85 13.26 5.69 1.63
CA ILE A 85 13.02 5.83 3.07
C ILE A 85 14.13 6.68 3.65
N THR A 86 13.75 7.71 4.41
CA THR A 86 14.69 8.59 5.11
C THR A 86 14.57 8.39 6.61
N VAL A 87 15.69 8.08 7.24
CA VAL A 87 15.82 7.97 8.70
C VAL A 87 16.62 9.15 9.23
N PRO A 88 16.19 9.79 10.33
CA PRO A 88 16.88 10.96 10.89
C PRO A 88 18.29 10.60 11.40
N GLU A 89 19.11 11.63 11.57
CA GLU A 89 20.47 11.46 12.09
C GLU A 89 20.45 10.86 13.51
N GLY A 90 21.40 9.97 13.76
CA GLY A 90 21.56 9.20 15.00
C GLY A 90 20.52 8.10 15.22
N ALA A 91 19.58 7.88 14.29
CA ALA A 91 18.64 6.77 14.33
C ALA A 91 19.02 5.65 13.35
N THR A 92 18.86 4.40 13.75
CA THR A 92 18.96 3.25 12.82
C THR A 92 17.68 2.44 12.92
N VAL A 93 17.04 2.14 11.80
CA VAL A 93 15.75 1.46 11.76
C VAL A 93 15.81 0.27 10.80
N LYS A 94 15.26 -0.85 11.24
CA LYS A 94 15.03 -2.04 10.42
C LYS A 94 13.54 -2.09 10.05
N PHE A 95 13.26 -2.24 8.77
CA PHE A 95 11.92 -2.42 8.22
C PHE A 95 11.72 -3.86 7.77
N GLU A 96 10.51 -4.37 7.99
CA GLU A 96 10.06 -5.68 7.52
C GLU A 96 8.71 -5.53 6.82
N GLY A 97 8.48 -6.40 5.84
CA GLY A 97 7.27 -6.36 5.02
C GLY A 97 7.29 -7.43 3.95
N VAL A 98 6.51 -7.20 2.89
CA VAL A 98 6.42 -8.10 1.74
C VAL A 98 6.40 -7.33 0.42
N PHE A 99 6.96 -7.94 -0.61
CA PHE A 99 6.72 -7.61 -2.00
C PHE A 99 5.65 -8.54 -2.57
N THR A 100 4.68 -8.00 -3.27
CA THR A 100 3.64 -8.77 -3.95
C THR A 100 3.65 -8.42 -5.43
N SER A 101 3.65 -9.42 -6.31
CA SER A 101 3.55 -9.24 -7.76
C SER A 101 2.13 -8.81 -8.15
N SER A 102 2.01 -7.97 -9.18
CA SER A 102 0.72 -7.52 -9.73
C SER A 102 -0.23 -8.67 -10.13
N GLU A 103 0.29 -9.80 -10.60
CA GLU A 103 -0.51 -10.97 -11.01
C GLU A 103 -1.31 -11.62 -9.86
N GLU A 104 -0.83 -11.55 -8.61
CA GLU A 104 -1.56 -12.12 -7.46
C GLU A 104 -2.71 -11.24 -6.97
N PHE A 105 -2.77 -10.00 -7.43
CA PHE A 105 -3.81 -9.06 -7.04
C PHE A 105 -5.01 -9.10 -7.98
N ALA A 106 -4.78 -9.40 -9.26
CA ALA A 106 -5.83 -9.45 -10.29
C ALA A 106 -6.85 -10.58 -10.04
N ASP A 107 -6.44 -11.67 -9.40
CA ASP A 107 -7.30 -12.84 -9.14
C ASP A 107 -8.27 -12.66 -7.95
N HIS A 108 -8.17 -11.56 -7.19
CA HIS A 108 -9.00 -11.35 -5.99
C HIS A 108 -10.25 -10.46 -6.23
N ASP A 109 -10.44 -9.93 -7.44
CA ASP A 109 -11.63 -9.15 -7.83
C ASP A 109 -12.67 -9.96 -8.64
N GLU A 110 -12.39 -11.22 -9.01
CA GLU A 110 -13.29 -12.03 -9.86
C GLU A 110 -14.21 -13.02 -9.11
N GLU A 111 -14.16 -13.11 -7.77
CA GLU A 111 -15.00 -14.04 -6.99
C GLU A 111 -16.03 -13.37 -6.06
N GLU A 112 -16.79 -12.37 -6.49
CA GLU A 112 -18.12 -12.08 -5.90
C GLU A 112 -19.09 -11.45 -6.91
N ASN A 113 -19.51 -12.20 -7.93
CA ASN A 113 -20.89 -12.08 -8.41
C ASN A 113 -21.38 -13.35 -9.12
N SER A 114 -21.43 -14.47 -8.38
CA SER A 114 -22.24 -15.63 -8.78
C SER A 114 -23.63 -15.51 -8.13
N SER A 115 -24.44 -14.60 -8.66
CA SER A 115 -25.89 -14.63 -8.43
C SER A 115 -26.52 -15.49 -9.53
N SER A 116 -26.86 -16.72 -9.18
CA SER A 116 -27.52 -17.73 -10.02
C SER A 116 -28.89 -17.26 -10.54
N GLU A 117 -29.17 -17.66 -11.78
CA GLU A 117 -30.42 -17.67 -12.58
C GLU A 117 -31.73 -17.92 -11.76
N ALA A 118 -32.97 -17.60 -12.16
CA ALA A 118 -33.61 -17.36 -13.45
C ALA A 118 -34.98 -16.65 -13.23
N GLN A 119 -35.55 -16.00 -14.25
CA GLN A 119 -36.73 -16.53 -14.98
C GLN A 119 -37.20 -15.54 -16.06
N ASP A 120 -37.16 -16.08 -17.27
CA ASP A 120 -37.82 -15.69 -18.50
C ASP A 120 -39.34 -15.68 -18.30
N ASP A 121 -40.04 -14.65 -18.76
CA ASP A 121 -41.50 -14.67 -18.93
C ASP A 121 -41.87 -13.74 -20.09
N GLU A 122 -41.75 -14.27 -21.32
CA GLU A 122 -42.50 -13.77 -22.46
C GLU A 122 -43.84 -14.53 -22.53
N GLU A 123 -44.95 -13.84 -22.26
CA GLU A 123 -46.23 -14.13 -22.93
C GLU A 123 -46.94 -12.82 -23.29
N ASP A 124 -47.10 -12.64 -24.60
CA ASP A 124 -48.03 -11.72 -25.28
C ASP A 124 -49.47 -11.88 -24.75
N ASP A 125 -50.22 -10.78 -24.62
CA ASP A 125 -51.61 -10.76 -25.10
C ASP A 125 -52.06 -9.33 -25.46
N ASP A 126 -52.33 -9.17 -26.74
CA ASP A 126 -53.18 -8.18 -27.41
C ASP A 126 -54.33 -7.63 -26.54
N PHE A 127 -54.51 -6.30 -26.46
CA PHE A 127 -55.80 -5.67 -26.87
C PHE A 127 -55.82 -4.12 -26.81
N GLN A 128 -56.03 -3.55 -28.00
CA GLN A 128 -56.87 -2.39 -28.38
C GLN A 128 -56.70 -0.99 -27.76
N ALA A 129 -56.28 -0.09 -28.65
CA ALA A 129 -56.82 1.24 -28.98
C ALA A 129 -57.89 1.86 -28.05
N GLU A 130 -57.74 3.16 -27.77
CA GLU A 130 -58.60 4.21 -28.36
C GLU A 130 -57.99 5.60 -28.05
N GLU A 131 -58.14 6.49 -29.02
CA GLU A 131 -57.75 7.89 -29.07
C GLU A 131 -58.82 8.76 -28.38
N SER A 132 -58.51 10.04 -28.13
CA SER A 132 -59.39 11.15 -27.67
C SER A 132 -59.40 11.37 -26.14
N GLU A 133 -59.22 12.57 -25.58
CA GLU A 133 -59.42 13.96 -26.04
C GLU A 133 -58.25 14.89 -25.60
#